data_AF-A0A7X3FHS9-F1
#
_entry.id   AF-A0A7X3FHS9-F1
#
_cell.length_a   1.000
_cell.length_b   1.000
_cell.length_c   1.000
_cell.angle_alpha   90.00
_cell.angle_beta   90.00
_cell.angle_gamma   90.00
#
_symmetry.space_group_name_H-M   'P 1'
#
loop_
_entity.id
_entity.type
_entity.pdbx_description
1 polymer ?
#
loop_
_entity_poly.entity_id
_entity_poly.type
_entity_poly.pdbx_seq_one_letter_code
_entity_poly.pdbx_strand_id
1 'polypeptide(L)'
;MKETDQHGVNKLLDYALTKQMVHDLDMMSSGEAKALINKFFNLFGAANKRLFTNAKYDNGLSWSSIMKETPGVIYFDTGVVVVTRNLIGILWIADKG
;
A
#
# COMPACT_ATOMS: atom_id res chain seq x y z
N MET A 1 1.46 3.87 12.29
CA MET A 1 2.07 4.05 10.95
C MET A 1 3.48 4.61 11.09
N LYS A 2 4.40 4.26 10.18
CA LYS A 2 5.79 4.74 10.17
C LYS A 2 6.05 5.53 8.88
N GLU A 3 6.89 6.56 8.98
CA GLU A 3 7.39 7.30 7.81
C GLU A 3 8.33 6.41 6.99
N THR A 4 8.28 6.55 5.67
CA THR A 4 9.03 5.72 4.72
C THR A 4 9.38 6.51 3.46
N ASP A 5 10.21 5.94 2.59
CA ASP A 5 10.56 6.52 1.31
C ASP A 5 9.65 6.00 0.18
N GLN A 6 9.73 6.65 -0.99
CA GLN A 6 8.88 6.27 -2.13
C GLN A 6 9.25 4.90 -2.70
N HIS A 7 10.49 4.44 -2.54
CA HIS A 7 10.93 3.15 -3.02
C HIS A 7 10.28 2.01 -2.23
N GLY A 8 10.27 2.10 -0.90
CA GLY A 8 9.62 1.16 0.00
C GLY A 8 8.12 1.09 -0.26
N VAL A 9 7.48 2.24 -0.46
CA VAL A 9 6.05 2.31 -0.78
C VAL A 9 5.72 1.70 -2.14
N ASN A 10 6.52 1.98 -3.17
CA ASN A 10 6.31 1.41 -4.50
C ASN A 10 6.40 -0.12 -4.48
N LYS A 11 7.39 -0.69 -3.79
CA LYS A 11 7.51 -2.15 -3.62
C LYS A 11 6.31 -2.74 -2.88
N LEU A 12 5.88 -2.07 -1.81
CA LEU A 12 4.74 -2.50 -1.02
C LEU A 12 3.44 -2.48 -1.82
N LEU A 13 3.18 -1.41 -2.58
CA LEU A 13 1.98 -1.30 -3.41
C LEU A 13 2.01 -2.25 -4.60
N ASP A 14 3.16 -2.41 -5.26
CA ASP A 14 3.32 -3.39 -6.35
C ASP A 14 3.03 -4.80 -5.84
N TYR A 15 3.60 -5.19 -4.70
CA TYR A 15 3.29 -6.47 -4.08
C TYR A 15 1.80 -6.59 -3.72
N ALA A 16 1.24 -5.62 -3.00
CA ALA A 16 -0.13 -5.69 -2.48
C ALA A 16 -1.19 -5.68 -3.59
N LEU A 17 -0.93 -5.05 -4.73
CA LEU A 17 -1.86 -5.01 -5.87
C LEU A 17 -1.71 -6.21 -6.82
N THR A 18 -0.53 -6.85 -6.86
CA THR A 18 -0.24 -7.94 -7.82
C THR A 18 -0.23 -9.32 -7.19
N LYS A 19 -0.13 -9.44 -5.86
CA LYS A 19 -0.17 -10.72 -5.16
C LYS A 19 -1.53 -10.94 -4.52
N GLN A 20 -2.03 -12.15 -4.70
CA GLN A 20 -3.20 -12.68 -4.02
C GLN A 20 -2.95 -12.68 -2.51
N MET A 21 -3.59 -11.76 -1.78
CA MET A 21 -3.33 -11.61 -0.34
C MET A 21 -4.10 -12.62 0.50
N VAL A 22 -5.24 -13.15 0.05
CA VAL A 22 -5.84 -14.37 0.67
C VAL A 22 -6.99 -15.04 -0.12
N HIS A 23 -7.61 -14.36 -1.10
CA HIS A 23 -8.69 -14.94 -1.90
C HIS A 23 -8.58 -14.69 -3.42
N ASP A 24 -9.25 -15.55 -4.19
CA ASP A 24 -9.26 -15.70 -5.65
C ASP A 24 -9.88 -14.50 -6.41
N LEU A 25 -9.37 -13.30 -6.14
CA LEU A 25 -9.74 -12.08 -6.83
C LEU A 25 -8.87 -11.87 -8.06
N ASP A 26 -9.48 -11.37 -9.14
CA ASP A 26 -8.80 -10.95 -10.38
C ASP A 26 -7.63 -10.03 -10.03
N MET A 27 -6.43 -10.57 -10.12
CA MET A 27 -5.21 -9.83 -9.82
C MET A 27 -4.99 -8.77 -10.88
N MET A 28 -4.71 -7.54 -10.43
CA MET A 28 -4.24 -6.50 -11.32
C MET A 28 -2.89 -6.93 -11.90
N SER A 29 -2.72 -6.81 -13.21
CA SER A 29 -1.41 -7.07 -13.81
C SER A 29 -0.37 -6.09 -13.25
N SER A 30 0.91 -6.47 -13.20
CA SER A 30 1.97 -5.54 -12.75
C SER A 30 2.00 -4.23 -13.56
N GLY A 31 1.57 -4.27 -14.82
CA GLY A 31 1.42 -3.07 -15.65
C GLY A 31 0.33 -2.12 -15.14
N GLU A 32 -0.85 -2.65 -14.86
CA GLU A 32 -1.97 -1.87 -14.32
C GLU A 32 -1.66 -1.35 -12.91
N ALA A 33 -1.02 -2.16 -12.06
CA ALA A 33 -0.62 -1.76 -10.72
C ALA A 33 0.34 -0.57 -10.75
N LYS A 34 1.37 -0.65 -11.61
CA LYS A 34 2.29 0.48 -11.84
C LYS A 34 1.58 1.72 -12.38
N ALA A 35 0.64 1.55 -13.32
CA ALA A 35 -0.12 2.67 -13.86
C ALA A 35 -0.94 3.38 -12.78
N LEU A 36 -1.61 2.62 -11.90
CA LEU A 36 -2.39 3.15 -10.78
C LEU A 36 -1.50 3.86 -9.75
N ILE A 37 -0.39 3.22 -9.35
CA ILE A 37 0.58 3.79 -8.39
C ILE A 37 1.14 5.11 -8.93
N ASN A 38 1.58 5.13 -10.20
CA ASN A 38 2.11 6.32 -10.84
C ASN A 38 1.05 7.43 -10.93
N LYS A 39 -0.18 7.09 -11.33
CA LYS A 39 -1.29 8.05 -11.38
C LYS A 39 -1.55 8.68 -10.02
N PHE A 40 -1.57 7.87 -8.96
CA PHE A 40 -1.75 8.37 -7.59
C PHE A 40 -0.63 9.32 -7.18
N PHE A 41 0.64 8.94 -7.36
CA PHE A 41 1.76 9.79 -6.96
C PHE A 41 1.91 11.07 -7.79
N ASN A 42 1.50 11.05 -9.05
CA ASN A 42 1.53 12.23 -9.91
C ASN A 42 0.60 13.35 -9.40
N LEU A 43 -0.45 13.03 -8.63
CA LEU A 43 -1.32 14.03 -8.02
C LEU A 43 -0.60 14.89 -6.95
N PHE A 44 0.48 14.38 -6.37
CA PHE A 44 1.21 15.03 -5.27
C PHE A 44 2.52 15.70 -5.74
N GLY A 45 2.84 15.61 -7.02
CA GLY A 45 4.09 16.13 -7.58
C GLY A 45 5.35 15.38 -7.12
N ALA A 46 6.50 15.87 -7.59
CA ALA A 46 7.80 15.24 -7.37
C ALA A 46 8.50 15.66 -6.06
N ALA A 47 8.19 16.84 -5.52
CA ALA A 47 8.95 17.44 -4.42
C ALA A 47 8.14 17.59 -3.12
N ASN A 48 8.84 17.47 -1.98
CA ASN A 48 8.34 17.78 -0.63
C ASN A 48 7.09 17.00 -0.19
N LYS A 49 7.04 15.70 -0.47
CA LYS A 49 6.03 14.79 0.07
C LYS A 49 6.62 13.88 1.15
N ARG A 50 5.85 13.67 2.21
CA ARG A 50 6.12 12.71 3.28
C ARG A 50 5.20 11.52 3.09
N LEU A 51 5.74 10.32 3.25
CA LEU A 51 5.02 9.08 3.01
C LEU A 51 4.94 8.28 4.29
N PHE A 52 3.77 7.78 4.61
CA PHE A 52 3.53 6.96 5.80
C PHE A 52 2.80 5.69 5.42
N THR A 53 3.12 4.59 6.10
CA THR A 53 2.46 3.31 5.87
C THR A 53 2.29 2.55 7.19
N ASN A 54 1.32 1.63 7.24
CA ASN A 54 1.14 0.69 8.34
C ASN A 54 1.90 -0.63 8.14
N ALA A 55 2.64 -0.78 7.03
CA ALA A 55 3.32 -2.02 6.66
C ALA A 55 4.81 -1.80 6.35
N LYS A 56 5.65 -2.84 6.52
CA LYS A 56 7.11 -2.77 6.29
C LYS A 56 7.57 -3.88 5.36
N TYR A 57 8.06 -3.52 4.17
CA TYR A 57 8.66 -4.47 3.24
C TYR A 57 10.07 -4.90 3.71
N ASP A 58 10.27 -6.17 4.05
CA ASP A 58 11.55 -6.76 4.49
C ASP A 58 11.71 -8.16 3.87
N ASN A 59 12.37 -8.25 2.70
CA ASN A 59 12.51 -9.48 1.88
C ASN A 59 11.20 -10.27 1.67
N GLY A 60 10.09 -9.54 1.65
CA GLY A 60 8.74 -10.04 1.84
C GLY A 60 7.94 -8.98 2.57
N LEU A 61 6.67 -9.26 2.82
CA LEU A 61 5.83 -8.36 3.58
C LEU A 61 5.96 -8.69 5.11
N SER A 62 6.62 -7.86 5.95
CA SER A 62 6.48 -7.84 7.44
C SER A 62 5.50 -6.77 8.02
N TRP A 63 4.36 -7.20 8.60
CA TRP A 63 3.17 -6.36 8.84
C TRP A 63 3.06 -6.13 10.35
N SER A 64 3.12 -4.87 10.80
CA SER A 64 2.61 -4.53 12.14
C SER A 64 1.10 -4.28 11.98
N SER A 65 0.35 -5.38 11.91
CA SER A 65 -1.11 -5.39 11.79
C SER A 65 -1.75 -4.43 12.80
N ILE A 66 -2.58 -3.49 12.32
CA ILE A 66 -3.57 -2.78 13.15
C ILE A 66 -4.84 -3.66 13.29
N MET A 67 -4.92 -4.80 12.61
CA MET A 67 -6.06 -5.70 12.60
C MET A 67 -6.02 -6.69 13.77
N LYS A 68 -7.16 -6.78 14.46
CA LYS A 68 -7.51 -7.87 15.38
C LYS A 68 -7.30 -9.20 14.67
N GLU A 69 -6.42 -10.02 15.23
CA GLU A 69 -6.40 -11.46 14.96
C GLU A 69 -7.77 -12.02 15.32
N THR A 70 -8.61 -12.28 14.33
CA THR A 70 -9.76 -13.17 14.53
C THR A 70 -9.25 -14.56 14.17
N PRO A 71 -9.34 -15.56 15.07
CA PRO A 71 -8.84 -16.90 14.79
C PRO A 71 -9.46 -17.43 13.48
N GLY A 72 -8.61 -17.63 12.47
CA GLY A 72 -9.00 -18.16 11.16
C GLY A 72 -9.25 -17.13 10.06
N VAL A 73 -9.21 -15.81 10.33
CA VAL A 73 -9.35 -14.77 9.27
C VAL A 73 -8.32 -13.66 9.49
N ILE A 74 -7.38 -13.54 8.55
CA ILE A 74 -6.45 -12.42 8.49
C ILE A 74 -7.01 -11.44 7.47
N TYR A 75 -7.52 -10.30 7.93
CA TYR A 75 -7.91 -9.20 7.05
C TYR A 75 -6.67 -8.35 6.73
N PHE A 76 -6.33 -8.25 5.44
CA PHE A 76 -5.13 -7.55 4.98
C PHE A 76 -5.45 -6.12 4.54
N ASP A 77 -5.42 -5.21 5.51
CA ASP A 77 -5.64 -3.79 5.25
C ASP A 77 -4.30 -3.04 5.22
N THR A 78 -3.87 -2.66 4.01
CA THR A 78 -2.62 -1.91 3.79
C THR A 78 -2.92 -0.50 3.29
N GLY A 79 -2.36 0.50 3.97
CA GLY A 79 -2.59 1.91 3.67
C GLY A 79 -1.31 2.69 3.47
N VAL A 80 -1.29 3.53 2.44
CA VAL A 80 -0.24 4.53 2.20
C VAL A 80 -0.85 5.91 2.30
N VAL A 81 -0.28 6.75 3.16
CA VAL A 81 -0.64 8.16 3.29
C VAL A 81 0.46 9.01 2.70
N VAL A 82 0.07 9.92 1.81
CA VAL A 82 0.94 10.92 1.19
C VAL A 82 0.55 12.29 1.73
N VAL A 83 1.51 13.00 2.29
CA VAL A 83 1.31 14.35 2.83
C VAL A 83 2.23 15.30 2.10
N THR A 84 1.65 16.34 1.50
CA THR A 84 2.37 17.50 0.95
C THR A 84 1.95 18.75 1.72
N ARG A 85 2.49 19.92 1.35
CA ARG A 85 2.05 21.20 1.95
C ARG A 85 0.56 21.48 1.72
N ASN A 86 0.00 21.03 0.58
CA ASN A 86 -1.33 21.44 0.12
C ASN A 86 -2.33 20.28 0.03
N LEU A 87 -1.87 19.03 0.05
CA LEU A 87 -2.69 17.84 -0.21
C LEU A 87 -2.33 16.72 0.77
N ILE A 88 -3.36 15.99 1.20
CA ILE A 88 -3.24 14.70 1.88
C ILE A 88 -4.00 13.68 1.04
N GLY A 89 -3.37 12.54 0.77
CA GLY A 89 -3.96 11.42 0.04
C GLY A 89 -3.78 10.12 0.79
N ILE A 90 -4.74 9.22 0.60
CA ILE A 90 -4.68 7.86 1.13
C ILE A 90 -4.94 6.91 -0.03
N LEU A 91 -4.04 5.95 -0.22
CA LEU A 91 -4.29 4.76 -1.03
C LEU A 91 -4.48 3.59 -0.07
N TRP A 92 -5.66 2.97 -0.10
CA TRP A 92 -6.05 1.88 0.79
C TRP A 92 -6.35 0.64 -0.04
N ILE A 93 -5.69 -0.45 0.32
CA ILE A 93 -5.94 -1.79 -0.22
C ILE A 93 -6.56 -2.57 0.92
N ALA A 94 -7.85 -2.89 0.77
CA ALA A 94 -8.58 -3.71 1.72
C ALA A 94 -8.78 -5.10 1.14
N ASP A 95 -8.57 -6.12 1.97
CA ASP A 95 -9.06 -7.46 1.67
C ASP A 95 -10.50 -7.57 2.16
N LYS A 96 -11.44 -7.77 1.23
CA LYS A 96 -12.83 -8.05 1.58
C LYS A 96 -12.93 -9.56 1.79
N GLY A 97 -12.94 -9.97 3.06
CA GLY A 97 -13.41 -11.30 3.44
C GLY A 97 -14.87 -11.54 3.07
#